data_AF-A0A662M045-F1
#
_entry.id   AF-A0A662M045-F1
#
_cell.length_a   1.000
_cell.length_b   1.000
_cell.length_c   1.000
_cell.angle_alpha   90.00
_cell.angle_beta   90.00
_cell.angle_gamma   90.00
#
_symmetry.space_group_name_H-M   'P 1'
#
loop_
_entity.id
_entity.type
_entity.pdbx_description
1 polymer ?
#
loop_
_entity_poly.entity_id
_entity_poly.type
_entity_poly.pdbx_seq_one_letter_code
_entity_poly.pdbx_strand_id
1 'polypeptide(L)'
;SLFHELGHILLHNRRQTFIEDGNTPSDLEEQEKEADAFAADQLIPPADYERFVKHGDFYPNSIARFASKLGIDAGIVVGRLQHDGLLPPNWGNKLRTRYTLVAPKEKSNDYRHE
;
A
#
# COMPACT_ATOMS: atom_id res chain seq x y z
N SER A 1 1.06 -0.68 6.33
CA SER A 1 0.27 -0.39 5.11
C SER A 1 -1.17 -0.83 5.36
N LEU A 2 -2.22 -0.06 5.06
CA LEU A 2 -3.60 -0.45 5.44
C LEU A 2 -4.04 -1.81 4.86
N PHE A 3 -3.86 -2.02 3.55
CA PHE A 3 -4.26 -3.27 2.89
C PHE A 3 -3.41 -4.47 3.27
N HIS A 4 -2.17 -4.25 3.72
CA HIS A 4 -1.31 -5.30 4.27
C HIS A 4 -1.87 -5.78 5.63
N GLU A 5 -2.25 -4.86 6.52
CA GLU A 5 -2.95 -5.22 7.76
C GLU A 5 -4.28 -5.96 7.49
N LEU A 6 -5.04 -5.50 6.48
CA LEU A 6 -6.26 -6.21 6.06
C LEU A 6 -5.96 -7.59 5.48
N GLY A 7 -4.83 -7.77 4.78
CA GLY A 7 -4.35 -9.06 4.32
C GLY A 7 -4.13 -10.03 5.47
N HIS A 8 -3.46 -9.59 6.54
CA HIS A 8 -3.30 -10.41 7.74
C HIS A 8 -4.65 -10.80 8.36
N ILE A 9 -5.59 -9.86 8.45
CA ILE A 9 -6.92 -10.13 9.01
C ILE A 9 -7.73 -11.06 8.11
N LEU A 10 -7.66 -10.95 6.78
CA LEU A 10 -8.50 -11.74 5.89
C LEU A 10 -7.93 -13.13 5.63
N LEU A 11 -6.61 -13.23 5.45
CA LEU A 11 -5.93 -14.48 5.08
C LEU A 11 -5.52 -15.31 6.30
N HIS A 12 -5.19 -14.67 7.42
CA HIS A 12 -4.55 -15.35 8.55
C HIS A 12 -5.39 -15.36 9.83
N ASN A 13 -6.46 -14.57 9.94
CA ASN A 13 -7.37 -14.62 11.11
C ASN A 13 -8.05 -15.99 11.28
N ARG A 14 -8.30 -16.75 10.20
CA ARG A 14 -8.78 -18.15 10.31
C ARG A 14 -7.70 -19.15 10.71
N ARG A 15 -6.41 -18.83 10.52
CA ARG A 15 -5.29 -19.64 11.05
C ARG A 15 -5.06 -19.34 12.53
N GLN A 16 -5.56 -18.23 13.08
CA GLN A 16 -5.46 -17.94 14.51
C GLN A 16 -6.31 -18.85 15.41
N THR A 17 -7.39 -19.45 14.89
CA THR A 17 -8.12 -20.53 15.59
C THR A 17 -7.36 -21.86 15.68
N PHE A 18 -6.19 -21.97 15.02
CA PHE A 18 -5.23 -23.06 15.17
C PHE A 18 -4.00 -22.64 15.99
N ILE A 19 -4.05 -21.52 16.73
CA ILE A 19 -3.02 -21.16 17.73
C ILE A 19 -3.27 -22.01 18.98
N GLU A 20 -3.10 -23.31 18.83
CA GLU A 20 -2.56 -24.18 19.86
C GLU A 20 -1.34 -24.84 19.18
N ASP A 21 -0.14 -24.32 19.46
CA ASP A 21 1.16 -25.02 19.34
C ASP A 21 1.98 -25.13 18.02
N GLY A 22 2.10 -24.14 17.09
CA GLY A 22 3.14 -24.38 16.06
C GLY A 22 3.46 -23.48 14.87
N ASN A 23 3.44 -22.15 14.95
CA ASN A 23 4.03 -21.37 13.84
C ASN A 23 5.56 -21.36 13.94
N THR A 24 6.22 -21.92 12.93
CA THR A 24 7.68 -21.79 12.73
C THR A 24 8.02 -20.42 12.15
N PRO A 25 9.29 -19.97 12.22
CA PRO A 25 9.73 -18.73 11.57
C PRO A 25 9.41 -18.69 10.07
N SER A 26 9.41 -19.85 9.39
CA SER A 26 9.05 -19.97 7.98
C SER A 26 7.56 -19.67 7.72
N ASP A 27 6.67 -20.09 8.62
CA ASP A 27 5.23 -19.85 8.48
C ASP A 27 4.90 -18.36 8.64
N LEU A 28 5.66 -17.64 9.48
CA LEU A 28 5.55 -16.20 9.61
C LEU A 28 6.01 -15.49 8.34
N GLU A 29 7.13 -15.91 7.75
CA GLU A 29 7.62 -15.33 6.50
C GLU A 29 6.66 -15.57 5.33
N GLU A 30 5.99 -16.72 5.29
CA GLU A 30 4.96 -17.00 4.29
C GLU A 30 3.71 -16.13 4.48
N GLN A 31 3.28 -15.90 5.73
CA GLN A 31 2.17 -14.99 6.02
C GLN A 31 2.46 -13.54 5.60
N GLU A 32 3.66 -13.04 5.89
CA GLU A 32 4.08 -11.70 5.44
C GLU A 32 4.04 -11.60 3.90
N LYS A 33 4.53 -12.61 3.19
CA LYS A 33 4.49 -12.67 1.72
C LYS A 33 3.07 -12.72 1.18
N GLU A 34 2.19 -13.52 1.79
CA GLU A 34 0.78 -13.62 1.40
C GLU A 34 0.05 -12.29 1.60
N ALA A 35 0.28 -11.60 2.73
CA ALA A 35 -0.32 -10.30 3.02
C ALA A 35 0.20 -9.19 2.08
N ASP A 36 1.51 -9.19 1.77
CA ASP A 36 2.11 -8.28 0.80
C ASP A 36 1.55 -8.49 -0.61
N ALA A 37 1.47 -9.74 -1.07
CA ALA A 37 0.89 -10.08 -2.37
C ALA A 37 -0.57 -9.63 -2.45
N PHE A 38 -1.36 -9.93 -1.42
CA PHE A 38 -2.75 -9.49 -1.33
C PHE A 38 -2.86 -7.96 -1.42
N ALA A 39 -2.10 -7.23 -0.60
CA ALA A 39 -2.16 -5.77 -0.60
C ALA A 39 -1.80 -5.19 -1.96
N ALA A 40 -0.78 -5.76 -2.60
CA ALA A 40 -0.28 -5.29 -3.88
C ALA A 40 -1.28 -5.55 -5.02
N ASP A 41 -1.94 -6.71 -5.03
CA ASP A 41 -2.92 -7.08 -6.05
C ASP A 41 -4.28 -6.40 -5.86
N GLN A 42 -4.67 -6.08 -4.62
CA GLN A 42 -5.85 -5.27 -4.33
C GLN A 42 -5.67 -3.81 -4.77
N LEU A 43 -4.47 -3.26 -4.60
CA LEU A 43 -4.16 -1.87 -4.95
C LEU A 43 -3.90 -1.67 -6.44
N ILE A 44 -3.23 -2.62 -7.08
CA ILE A 44 -2.89 -2.58 -8.50
C ILE A 44 -3.29 -3.92 -9.13
N PRO A 45 -4.38 -3.98 -9.93
CA PRO A 45 -4.81 -5.21 -10.55
C PRO A 45 -3.67 -5.85 -11.38
N PRO A 46 -3.35 -7.15 -11.20
CA PRO A 46 -2.19 -7.79 -11.83
C PRO A 46 -2.15 -7.63 -13.35
N ALA A 47 -3.28 -7.84 -14.03
CA ALA A 47 -3.37 -7.69 -15.48
C ALA A 47 -3.11 -6.25 -15.97
N ASP A 48 -3.45 -5.25 -15.16
CA ASP A 48 -3.19 -3.86 -15.48
C ASP A 48 -1.72 -3.51 -15.27
N TYR A 49 -1.15 -4.03 -14.18
CA TYR A 49 0.26 -3.89 -13.85
C TYR A 49 1.16 -4.56 -14.88
N GLU A 50 0.89 -5.80 -15.26
CA GLU A 50 1.66 -6.54 -16.27
C GLU A 50 1.71 -5.80 -17.61
N ARG A 51 0.57 -5.26 -18.06
CA ARG A 51 0.53 -4.46 -19.30
C ARG A 51 1.35 -3.18 -19.18
N PHE A 52 1.32 -2.53 -18.01
CA PHE A 52 2.10 -1.34 -17.74
C PHE A 52 3.61 -1.64 -17.72
N VAL A 53 4.03 -2.70 -17.03
CA VAL A 53 5.42 -3.16 -16.97
C VAL A 53 5.92 -3.57 -18.36
N LYS A 54 5.11 -4.31 -19.13
CA LYS A 54 5.46 -4.72 -20.50
C LYS A 54 5.63 -3.54 -21.45
N HIS A 55 4.91 -2.43 -21.23
CA HIS A 55 5.13 -1.20 -21.99
C HIS A 55 6.49 -0.56 -21.66
N GLY A 56 7.04 -0.79 -20.46
CA GLY A 56 8.40 -0.40 -20.08
C GLY A 56 8.63 1.11 -19.93
N ASP A 57 7.56 1.92 -19.91
CA ASP A 57 7.65 3.36 -19.72
C ASP A 57 7.40 3.73 -18.26
N PHE A 58 8.49 3.82 -17.51
CA PHE A 58 8.50 4.20 -16.12
C PHE A 58 8.81 5.69 -15.91
N TYR A 59 8.58 6.57 -16.89
CA TYR A 59 8.73 8.01 -16.66
C TYR A 59 7.67 8.53 -15.67
N PRO A 60 7.95 9.62 -14.92
CA PRO A 60 7.05 10.13 -13.88
C PRO A 60 5.62 10.40 -14.38
N ASN A 61 5.48 10.94 -15.59
CA ASN A 61 4.18 11.22 -16.19
C ASN A 61 3.40 9.94 -16.54
N SER A 62 4.11 8.87 -16.92
CA SER A 62 3.50 7.59 -17.26
C SER A 62 3.02 6.86 -16.02
N ILE A 63 3.79 6.91 -14.94
CA ILE A 63 3.38 6.42 -13.64
C ILE A 63 2.19 7.21 -13.08
N ALA A 64 2.24 8.55 -13.14
CA ALA A 64 1.14 9.39 -12.65
C ALA A 64 -0.17 9.13 -13.42
N ARG A 65 -0.08 8.96 -14.74
CA ARG A 65 -1.25 8.62 -15.59
C ARG A 65 -1.79 7.23 -15.26
N PHE A 66 -0.92 6.24 -15.06
CA PHE A 66 -1.33 4.89 -14.68
C PHE A 66 -2.01 4.88 -13.31
N ALA A 67 -1.43 5.55 -12.32
CA ALA A 67 -2.00 5.69 -10.98
C ALA A 67 -3.36 6.40 -11.02
N SER A 68 -3.47 7.49 -11.78
CA SER A 68 -4.73 8.22 -11.96
C SER A 68 -5.82 7.36 -12.62
N LYS A 69 -5.47 6.51 -13.58
CA LYS A 69 -6.42 5.57 -14.21
C LYS A 69 -7.00 4.57 -13.21
N LEU A 70 -6.19 4.15 -12.23
CA LEU A 70 -6.62 3.22 -11.17
C LEU A 70 -7.21 3.95 -9.95
N GLY A 71 -7.17 5.27 -9.91
CA GLY A 71 -7.65 6.05 -8.75
C GLY A 71 -6.78 5.92 -7.51
N ILE A 72 -5.49 5.60 -7.66
CA ILE A 72 -4.53 5.41 -6.57
C ILE A 72 -3.43 6.48 -6.60
N ASP A 73 -2.69 6.62 -5.50
CA ASP A 73 -1.54 7.52 -5.43
C ASP A 73 -0.36 7.00 -6.28
N ALA A 74 0.32 7.88 -7.00
CA ALA A 74 1.47 7.52 -7.84
C ALA A 74 2.63 6.91 -7.03
N GLY A 75 2.76 7.26 -5.76
CA GLY A 75 3.70 6.65 -4.83
C GLY A 75 3.47 5.17 -4.58
N ILE A 76 2.23 4.67 -4.69
CA ILE A 76 1.91 3.24 -4.57
C ILE A 76 2.50 2.47 -5.77
N VAL A 77 2.33 3.01 -6.98
CA VAL A 77 2.90 2.44 -8.20
C VAL A 77 4.43 2.48 -8.15
N VAL A 78 5.03 3.60 -7.72
CA VAL A 78 6.50 3.70 -7.51
C VAL A 78 6.97 2.64 -6.53
N GLY A 79 6.28 2.49 -5.40
CA GLY A 79 6.62 1.49 -4.39
C GLY A 79 6.59 0.06 -4.94
N ARG A 80 5.57 -0.30 -5.71
CA ARG A 80 5.48 -1.62 -6.36
C ARG A 80 6.61 -1.85 -7.36
N LEU A 81 6.90 -0.88 -8.22
CA LEU A 81 8.00 -0.97 -9.19
C LEU A 81 9.37 -1.09 -8.52
N GLN A 82 9.57 -0.44 -7.37
CA GLN A 82 10.80 -0.55 -6.59
C GLN A 82 10.93 -1.91 -5.91
N HIS A 83 9.83 -2.43 -5.34
CA HIS A 83 9.77 -3.76 -4.75
C HIS A 83 10.10 -4.84 -5.79
N ASP A 84 9.54 -4.72 -6.99
CA ASP A 84 9.79 -5.65 -8.10
C ASP A 84 11.16 -5.43 -8.78
N GLY A 85 11.98 -4.50 -8.29
CA GLY A 85 13.33 -4.22 -8.80
C GLY A 85 13.39 -3.51 -10.15
N LEU A 86 12.26 -3.00 -10.66
CA LEU A 86 12.16 -2.29 -11.94
C LEU A 86 12.60 -0.82 -11.82
N LEU A 87 12.58 -0.26 -10.61
CA LEU A 87 13.07 1.08 -10.32
C LEU A 87 14.04 1.07 -9.13
N PRO A 88 15.09 1.90 -9.16
CA PRO A 88 15.94 2.09 -7.99
C PRO A 88 15.16 2.67 -6.80
N PRO A 89 15.49 2.31 -5.55
CA PRO A 89 14.80 2.79 -4.35
C PRO A 89 14.87 4.32 -4.16
N ASN A 90 15.85 4.98 -4.80
CA ASN A 90 16.02 6.43 -4.75
C ASN A 90 15.21 7.20 -5.82
N TRP A 91 14.57 6.49 -6.75
CA TRP A 91 13.82 7.09 -7.86
C TRP A 91 12.36 7.38 -7.46
N GLY A 92 11.77 8.46 -7.96
CA GLY A 92 10.32 8.71 -7.78
C GLY A 92 9.88 9.23 -6.40
N ASN A 93 10.81 9.55 -5.50
CA ASN A 93 10.50 10.11 -4.18
C ASN A 93 9.67 11.42 -4.22
N LYS A 94 9.72 12.16 -5.33
CA LYS A 94 8.90 13.38 -5.54
C LYS A 94 7.45 13.09 -5.93
N LEU A 95 7.11 11.86 -6.31
CA LEU A 95 5.75 11.43 -6.66
C LEU A 95 4.95 10.92 -5.46
N ARG A 96 5.59 10.75 -4.30
CA ARG A 96 4.91 10.32 -3.07
C ARG A 96 4.22 11.52 -2.42
N THR A 97 2.89 11.46 -2.32
CA THR A 97 2.13 12.42 -1.53
C THR A 97 2.48 12.27 -0.06
N ARG A 98 2.87 13.38 0.59
CA ARG A 98 3.09 13.41 2.04
C ARG A 98 1.81 13.87 2.72
N TYR A 99 1.28 13.03 3.60
CA TYR A 99 0.16 13.40 4.46
C TYR A 99 0.68 14.04 5.74
N THR A 100 0.07 15.15 6.14
CA THR A 100 0.28 15.77 7.44
C THR A 100 -0.98 15.59 8.26
N LEU A 101 -0.87 14.92 9.41
CA LEU A 101 -1.95 14.87 10.37
C LEU A 101 -2.10 16.26 10.98
N VAL A 102 -3.23 16.91 10.70
CA VAL A 102 -3.62 18.15 11.37
C VAL A 102 -4.54 17.82 12.53
N ALA A 103 -4.22 18.33 13.72
CA ALA A 103 -5.11 18.21 14.86
C ALA A 103 -6.45 18.90 14.55
N PRO A 104 -7.60 18.33 14.96
CA PRO A 104 -8.88 18.98 14.78
C PRO A 104 -8.89 20.33 15.52
N LYS A 105 -9.37 21.39 14.85
CA LYS A 105 -9.50 22.71 15.49
C LYS A 105 -10.50 22.59 16.65
N GLU A 106 -10.06 22.95 17.85
CA GLU A 106 -10.94 23.09 19.00
C GLU A 106 -12.07 24.07 18.66
N LYS A 107 -13.30 23.71 19.01
CA LYS A 107 -14.43 24.62 18.87
C LYS A 107 -14.23 25.76 19.86
N SER A 108 -14.14 26.99 19.36
CA SER A 108 -14.11 28.20 20.18
C SER A 108 -15.40 28.27 20.99
N ASN A 109 -15.30 28.02 22.30
CA ASN A 109 -16.41 28.13 23.22
C ASN A 109 -16.64 29.62 23.54
N ASP A 110 -17.37 30.32 22.68
CA ASP A 110 -17.78 31.70 22.91
C ASP A 110 -19.01 31.71 23.83
N TYR A 111 -18.80 31.46 25.14
CA TYR A 111 -19.80 31.74 26.16
C TYR A 111 -19.60 33.17 26.67
N ARG A 112 -20.34 34.09 26.06
CA ARG A 112 -20.64 35.39 26.68
C ARG A 112 -21.60 35.15 27.84
N HIS A 113 -21.14 35.41 29.05
CA HIS A 113 -22.04 35.67 30.17
C HIS A 113 -22.33 37.18 30.18
N GLU A 114 -23.62 37.50 30.00
CA GLU A 114 -24.21 38.79 30.38
C GLU A 114 -24.23 38.96 31.90
#